data_AF-A0A944DTV8-F1
#
_entry.id   AF-A0A944DTV8-F1
#
_cell.length_a   1.000
_cell.length_b   1.000
_cell.length_c   1.000
_cell.angle_alpha   90.00
_cell.angle_beta   90.00
_cell.angle_gamma   90.00
#
_symmetry.space_group_name_H-M   'P 1'
#
loop_
_entity.id
_entity.type
_entity.pdbx_description
1 polymer ?
#
loop_
_entity_poly.entity_id
_entity_poly.type
_entity_poly.pdbx_seq_one_letter_code
_entity_poly.pdbx_strand_id
1 'polypeptide(L)'
;MPGKKGKRVNPRAHGNDTVLLQRRLKAFELRKQGRSLRSIAKELGVSYTTVSNDIQKCLDEYLIPAVDSYRRQMLAEVDDQLVRLYGYMETPQYITSPRGDIVRGPDGNPLLDREYYLKIEDRISRQLEIRAKLLGAYAPSQTELTVHQVDSTDLAIADLIAQQKARTALERERFKAGENGSA
;
A
#
# COMPACT_ATOMS: atom_id res chain seq x y z
N MET A 1 22.74 -40.90 9.51
CA MET A 1 22.39 -39.65 8.79
C MET A 1 21.77 -40.01 7.44
N PRO A 2 20.52 -39.64 7.15
CA PRO A 2 19.90 -39.94 5.87
C PRO A 2 20.46 -39.01 4.78
N GLY A 3 21.16 -39.58 3.79
CA GLY A 3 21.77 -38.86 2.68
C GLY A 3 20.73 -38.15 1.80
N LYS A 4 20.93 -36.86 1.55
CA LYS A 4 20.17 -36.07 0.57
C LYS A 4 20.39 -36.67 -0.82
N LYS A 5 19.37 -37.34 -1.36
CA LYS A 5 19.36 -37.83 -2.76
C LYS A 5 19.47 -36.62 -3.69
N GLY A 6 20.54 -36.58 -4.48
CA GLY A 6 20.77 -35.54 -5.50
C GLY A 6 19.62 -35.48 -6.51
N LYS A 7 19.07 -34.28 -6.70
CA LYS A 7 17.98 -34.01 -7.65
C LYS A 7 18.54 -34.20 -9.06
N ARG A 8 18.17 -35.29 -9.75
CA ARG A 8 18.56 -35.54 -11.14
C ARG A 8 17.96 -34.45 -12.02
N VAL A 9 18.80 -33.56 -12.55
CA VAL A 9 18.39 -32.55 -13.53
C VAL A 9 18.26 -33.26 -14.87
N ASN A 10 17.06 -33.23 -15.45
CA ASN A 10 16.76 -33.93 -16.71
C ASN A 10 17.14 -33.00 -17.90
N PRO A 11 18.12 -33.36 -18.75
CA PRO A 11 18.67 -32.48 -19.78
C PRO A 11 17.77 -32.26 -21.00
N ARG A 12 16.55 -32.82 -21.03
CA ARG A 12 15.59 -32.68 -22.15
C ARG A 12 14.69 -31.43 -22.08
N ALA A 13 14.93 -30.50 -21.15
CA ALA A 13 14.00 -29.40 -20.87
C ALA A 13 13.96 -28.29 -21.95
N HIS A 14 15.07 -28.02 -22.64
CA HIS A 14 15.21 -26.79 -23.43
C HIS A 14 14.33 -26.67 -24.68
N GLY A 15 13.90 -27.78 -25.28
CA GLY A 15 12.97 -27.73 -26.42
C GLY A 15 11.56 -27.27 -26.03
N ASN A 16 11.09 -27.63 -24.84
CA ASN A 16 9.78 -27.23 -24.34
C ASN A 16 9.76 -25.79 -23.81
N ASP A 17 10.91 -25.26 -23.39
CA ASP A 17 11.00 -23.92 -22.80
C ASP A 17 10.63 -22.82 -23.79
N THR A 18 11.04 -22.95 -25.06
CA THR A 18 10.74 -21.95 -26.10
C THR A 18 9.24 -21.93 -26.48
N VAL A 19 8.63 -23.10 -26.65
CA VAL A 19 7.19 -23.25 -26.95
C VAL A 19 6.35 -22.74 -25.78
N LEU A 20 6.76 -23.06 -24.55
CA LEU A 20 6.13 -22.57 -23.34
C LEU A 20 6.22 -21.03 -23.26
N LEU A 21 7.38 -20.47 -23.53
CA LEU A 21 7.60 -19.02 -23.53
C LEU A 21 6.72 -18.31 -24.56
N GLN A 22 6.68 -18.82 -25.80
CA GLN A 22 5.82 -18.28 -26.86
C GLN A 22 4.33 -18.29 -26.45
N ARG A 23 3.88 -19.39 -25.82
CA ARG A 23 2.51 -19.48 -25.30
C ARG A 23 2.24 -18.42 -24.23
N ARG A 24 3.15 -18.25 -23.28
CA ARG A 24 3.01 -17.25 -22.21
C ARG A 24 2.93 -15.83 -22.75
N LEU A 25 3.84 -15.47 -23.67
CA LEU A 25 3.85 -14.16 -24.32
C LEU A 25 2.55 -13.90 -25.09
N LYS A 26 2.07 -14.90 -25.85
CA LYS A 26 0.79 -14.79 -26.57
C LYS A 26 -0.41 -14.65 -25.62
N ALA A 27 -0.43 -15.39 -24.51
CA ALA A 27 -1.47 -15.25 -23.49
C ALA A 27 -1.47 -13.85 -22.86
N PHE A 28 -0.29 -13.30 -22.59
CA PHE A 28 -0.11 -11.95 -22.06
C PHE A 28 -0.59 -10.87 -23.04
N GLU A 29 -0.24 -10.97 -24.32
CA GLU A 29 -0.70 -10.05 -25.37
C GLU A 29 -2.21 -10.05 -25.53
N LEU A 30 -2.84 -11.23 -25.61
CA LEU A 30 -4.29 -11.34 -25.69
C LEU A 30 -4.98 -10.74 -24.45
N ARG A 31 -4.36 -10.88 -23.27
CA ARG A 31 -4.87 -10.25 -22.05
C ARG A 31 -4.78 -8.73 -22.09
N LYS A 32 -3.68 -8.18 -22.62
CA LYS A 32 -3.50 -6.73 -22.84
C LYS A 32 -4.57 -6.15 -23.77
N GLN A 33 -5.07 -6.94 -24.72
CA GLN A 33 -6.19 -6.58 -25.61
C GLN A 33 -7.58 -6.66 -24.94
N GLY A 34 -7.65 -7.02 -23.66
CA GLY A 34 -8.92 -7.11 -22.91
C GLY A 34 -9.67 -8.44 -23.07
N ARG A 35 -9.09 -9.46 -23.70
CA ARG A 35 -9.72 -10.79 -23.81
C ARG A 35 -9.92 -11.42 -22.43
N SER A 36 -11.00 -12.18 -22.27
CA SER A 36 -11.27 -12.95 -21.04
C SER A 36 -10.37 -14.19 -20.96
N LEU A 37 -10.02 -14.62 -19.75
CA LEU A 37 -9.15 -15.80 -19.54
C LEU A 37 -9.72 -17.07 -20.20
N ARG A 38 -11.06 -17.22 -20.21
CA ARG A 38 -11.74 -18.35 -20.87
C ARG A 38 -11.63 -18.29 -22.39
N SER A 39 -11.71 -17.11 -22.99
CA SER A 39 -11.51 -16.92 -24.43
C SER A 39 -10.07 -17.25 -24.83
N ILE A 40 -9.10 -16.77 -24.05
CA ILE A 40 -7.67 -17.02 -24.28
C ILE A 40 -7.37 -18.52 -24.15
N ALA A 41 -7.92 -19.17 -23.12
CA ALA A 41 -7.78 -20.61 -22.90
C ALA A 41 -8.28 -21.43 -24.11
N LYS A 42 -9.46 -21.06 -24.64
CA LYS A 42 -10.02 -21.68 -25.85
C LYS A 42 -9.13 -21.47 -27.08
N GLU A 43 -8.59 -20.26 -27.26
CA GLU A 43 -7.74 -19.92 -28.40
C GLU A 43 -6.38 -20.63 -28.36
N LEU A 44 -5.80 -20.78 -27.16
CA LEU A 44 -4.48 -21.40 -26.97
C LEU A 44 -4.55 -22.91 -26.73
N GLY A 45 -5.74 -23.49 -26.64
CA GLY A 45 -5.92 -24.93 -26.39
C GLY A 45 -5.43 -25.40 -25.02
N VAL A 46 -5.51 -24.54 -23.99
CA VAL A 46 -5.07 -24.85 -22.62
C VAL A 46 -6.17 -24.53 -21.60
N SER A 47 -6.00 -24.98 -20.34
CA SER A 47 -6.96 -24.67 -19.28
C SER A 47 -6.92 -23.19 -18.87
N TYR A 48 -8.03 -22.66 -18.33
CA TYR A 48 -8.08 -21.29 -17.82
C TYR A 48 -7.04 -21.04 -16.70
N THR A 49 -6.82 -22.04 -15.85
CA THR A 49 -5.82 -21.99 -14.76
C THR A 49 -4.41 -21.89 -15.32
N THR A 50 -4.12 -22.62 -16.41
CA THR A 50 -2.83 -22.54 -17.11
C THR A 50 -2.60 -21.15 -17.67
N VAL A 51 -3.62 -20.54 -18.31
CA VAL A 51 -3.53 -19.16 -18.81
C VAL A 51 -3.27 -18.17 -17.67
N SER A 52 -3.99 -18.29 -16.55
CA SER A 52 -3.78 -17.43 -15.38
C SER A 52 -2.35 -17.52 -14.87
N ASN A 53 -1.83 -18.75 -14.73
CA ASN A 53 -0.46 -18.98 -14.28
C ASN A 53 0.60 -18.48 -15.28
N ASP A 54 0.35 -18.65 -16.58
CA ASP A 54 1.25 -18.18 -17.63
C ASP A 54 1.34 -16.65 -17.66
N ILE A 55 0.21 -15.97 -17.53
CA ILE A 55 0.15 -14.50 -17.43
C ILE A 55 0.87 -14.04 -16.16
N GLN A 56 0.61 -14.67 -15.01
CA GLN A 56 1.27 -14.33 -13.76
C GLN A 56 2.80 -14.49 -13.88
N LYS A 57 3.28 -15.59 -14.47
CA LYS A 57 4.72 -15.78 -14.70
C LYS A 57 5.31 -14.73 -15.64
N CYS A 58 4.61 -14.34 -16.70
CA CYS A 58 5.06 -13.24 -17.55
C CYS A 58 5.15 -11.91 -16.78
N LEU A 59 4.16 -11.63 -15.92
CA LEU A 59 4.19 -10.45 -15.06
C LEU A 59 5.40 -10.49 -14.12
N ASP A 60 5.61 -11.61 -13.44
CA ASP A 60 6.69 -11.78 -12.45
C ASP A 60 8.09 -11.77 -13.08
N GLU A 61 8.27 -12.41 -14.24
CA GLU A 61 9.57 -12.55 -14.91
C GLU A 61 9.98 -11.28 -15.68
N TYR A 62 9.02 -10.57 -16.31
CA TYR A 62 9.34 -9.47 -17.22
C TYR A 62 8.83 -8.11 -16.74
N LEU A 63 7.57 -8.02 -16.32
CA LEU A 63 6.96 -6.73 -16.05
C LEU A 63 7.36 -6.17 -14.69
N ILE A 64 7.28 -6.98 -13.62
CA ILE A 64 7.61 -6.54 -12.25
C ILE A 64 9.06 -6.04 -12.17
N PRO A 65 10.08 -6.77 -12.69
CA PRO A 65 11.46 -6.29 -12.67
C PRO A 65 11.65 -5.00 -13.48
N ALA A 66 10.98 -4.88 -14.64
CA ALA A 66 11.04 -3.67 -15.45
C ALA A 66 10.42 -2.48 -14.72
N VAL A 67 9.23 -2.65 -14.13
CA VAL A 67 8.54 -1.62 -13.33
C VAL A 67 9.37 -1.24 -12.11
N ASP A 68 9.99 -2.20 -11.43
CA ASP A 68 10.86 -1.95 -10.29
C ASP A 68 12.12 -1.18 -10.70
N SER A 69 12.72 -1.52 -11.85
CA SER A 69 13.88 -0.80 -12.38
C SER A 69 13.54 0.66 -12.71
N TYR A 70 12.38 0.89 -13.35
CA TYR A 70 11.87 2.22 -13.63
C TYR A 70 11.57 3.00 -12.34
N ARG A 71 10.94 2.35 -11.35
CA ARG A 71 10.68 2.95 -10.04
C ARG A 71 11.98 3.38 -9.35
N ARG A 72 13.03 2.56 -9.42
CA ARG A 72 14.36 2.90 -8.87
C ARG A 72 15.00 4.10 -9.57
N GLN A 73 14.90 4.16 -10.90
CA GLN A 73 15.38 5.33 -11.67
C GLN A 73 14.65 6.60 -11.24
N MET A 74 13.32 6.53 -11.14
CA MET A 74 12.51 7.67 -10.70
C MET A 74 12.81 8.10 -9.27
N LEU A 75 13.01 7.14 -8.35
CA LEU A 75 13.44 7.46 -6.99
C LEU A 75 14.79 8.17 -6.97
N ALA A 76 15.76 7.70 -7.76
CA ALA A 76 17.08 8.32 -7.84
C ALA A 76 17.01 9.76 -8.37
N GLU A 77 16.17 10.02 -9.38
CA GLU A 77 15.94 11.38 -9.89
C GLU A 77 15.31 12.31 -8.85
N VAL A 78 14.32 11.82 -8.09
CA VAL A 78 13.68 12.59 -7.02
C VAL A 78 14.66 12.87 -5.88
N ASP A 79 15.47 11.88 -5.48
CA ASP A 79 16.49 12.04 -4.45
C ASP A 79 17.56 13.07 -4.87
N ASP A 80 18.00 13.04 -6.13
CA ASP A 80 18.94 14.04 -6.68
C ASP A 80 18.32 15.46 -6.73
N GLN A 81 17.05 15.59 -7.07
CA GLN A 81 16.33 16.87 -7.00
C GLN A 81 16.23 17.40 -5.57
N LEU A 82 15.96 16.52 -4.60
CA LEU A 82 15.91 16.88 -3.18
C LEU A 82 17.27 17.40 -2.70
N VAL A 83 18.38 16.72 -3.04
CA VAL A 83 19.74 17.18 -2.70
C VAL A 83 19.99 18.58 -3.22
N ARG A 84 19.63 18.86 -4.49
CA ARG A 84 19.78 20.20 -5.08
C ARG A 84 18.94 21.26 -4.37
N LEU A 85 17.69 20.93 -4.02
CA LEU A 85 16.80 21.84 -3.30
C LEU A 85 17.33 22.17 -1.90
N TYR A 86 17.84 21.18 -1.16
CA TYR A 86 18.48 21.42 0.13
C TYR A 86 19.74 22.29 -0.01
N GLY A 87 20.55 22.07 -1.05
CA GLY A 87 21.69 22.95 -1.34
C GLY A 87 21.30 24.42 -1.57
N TYR A 88 20.13 24.67 -2.16
CA TYR A 88 19.61 26.04 -2.29
C TYR A 88 19.14 26.65 -0.97
N MET A 89 18.74 25.84 0.02
CA MET A 89 18.38 26.34 1.36
C MET A 89 19.60 26.74 2.18
N GLU A 90 20.75 26.08 1.97
CA GLU A 90 22.00 26.42 2.66
C GLU A 90 22.60 27.75 2.19
N THR A 91 22.26 28.17 0.96
CA THR A 91 22.77 29.42 0.39
C THR A 91 21.86 30.60 0.79
N PRO A 92 22.40 31.65 1.45
CA PRO A 92 21.62 32.84 1.77
C PRO A 92 21.19 33.55 0.48
N GLN A 93 19.88 33.73 0.30
CA GLN A 93 19.33 34.58 -0.76
C GLN A 93 18.83 35.90 -0.18
N TYR A 94 19.14 36.98 -0.89
CA TYR A 94 18.81 38.34 -0.46
C TYR A 94 17.78 38.96 -1.40
N ILE A 95 16.94 39.84 -0.85
CA ILE A 95 15.98 40.61 -1.64
C ILE A 95 16.77 41.59 -2.51
N THR A 96 16.46 41.60 -3.81
CA THR A 96 17.04 42.51 -4.78
C THR A 96 16.00 43.53 -5.22
N SER A 97 16.43 44.79 -5.38
CA SER A 97 15.62 45.83 -5.98
C SER A 97 15.52 45.62 -7.51
N PRO A 98 14.57 46.26 -8.21
CA PRO A 98 14.51 46.20 -9.67
C PRO A 98 15.78 46.66 -10.40
N ARG A 99 16.65 47.42 -9.72
CA ARG A 99 17.96 47.86 -10.24
C ARG A 99 19.09 46.85 -10.00
N GLY A 100 18.81 45.76 -9.29
CA GLY A 100 19.79 44.72 -8.91
C GLY A 100 20.49 44.97 -7.57
N ASP A 101 20.22 46.10 -6.91
CA ASP A 101 20.82 46.41 -5.61
C ASP A 101 20.23 45.53 -4.50
N ILE A 102 21.08 45.04 -3.59
CA ILE A 102 20.66 44.28 -2.40
C ILE A 102 19.95 45.24 -1.44
N VAL A 103 18.71 44.89 -1.08
CA VAL A 103 17.92 45.67 -0.13
C VAL A 103 18.44 45.43 1.27
N ARG A 104 18.75 46.51 1.99
CA ARG A 104 19.24 46.49 3.37
C ARG A 104 18.16 46.93 4.34
N GLY A 105 18.14 46.31 5.52
CA GLY A 105 17.25 46.68 6.61
C GLY A 105 17.68 47.97 7.32
N PRO A 106 16.89 48.44 8.30
CA PRO A 106 17.21 49.60 9.14
C PRO A 106 18.53 49.45 9.92
N ASP A 107 18.95 48.22 10.16
CA ASP A 107 20.20 47.82 10.82
C ASP A 107 21.41 47.79 9.87
N GLY A 108 21.21 48.08 8.58
CA GLY A 108 22.26 48.04 7.56
C GLY A 108 22.59 46.65 7.03
N ASN A 109 21.98 45.59 7.57
CA ASN A 109 22.20 44.22 7.12
C ASN A 109 21.37 43.89 5.87
N PRO A 110 21.87 43.06 4.94
CA PRO A 110 21.08 42.54 3.83
C PRO A 110 19.81 41.82 4.30
N LEU A 111 18.66 42.15 3.71
CA LEU A 111 17.41 41.44 3.98
C LEU A 111 17.37 40.11 3.22
N LEU A 112 17.07 39.03 3.94
CA LEU A 112 16.88 37.71 3.36
C LEU A 112 15.54 37.60 2.64
N ASP A 113 15.55 36.94 1.49
CA ASP A 113 14.34 36.67 0.72
C ASP A 113 13.60 35.45 1.29
N ARG A 114 12.72 35.71 2.26
CA ARG A 114 11.88 34.67 2.88
C ARG A 114 10.95 33.99 1.89
N GLU A 115 10.50 34.69 0.85
CA GLU A 115 9.61 34.09 -0.16
C GLU A 115 10.34 33.03 -0.99
N TYR A 116 11.62 33.27 -1.29
CA TYR A 116 12.45 32.28 -1.96
C TYR A 116 12.52 30.97 -1.17
N TYR A 117 12.73 31.05 0.15
CA TYR A 117 12.77 29.86 1.01
C TYR A 117 11.43 29.11 1.05
N LEU A 118 10.31 29.81 1.21
CA LEU A 118 8.98 29.19 1.19
C LEU A 118 8.71 28.47 -0.13
N LYS A 119 9.12 29.07 -1.26
CA LYS A 119 9.00 28.43 -2.58
C LYS A 119 9.85 27.15 -2.67
N ILE A 120 11.03 27.11 -2.05
CA ILE A 120 11.84 25.88 -1.99
C ILE A 120 11.18 24.83 -1.10
N GLU A 121 10.70 25.21 0.08
CA GLU A 121 10.04 24.31 1.02
C GLU A 121 8.80 23.64 0.40
N ASP A 122 8.00 24.41 -0.35
CA ASP A 122 6.88 23.89 -1.13
C ASP A 122 7.33 22.85 -2.16
N ARG A 123 8.45 23.09 -2.84
CA ARG A 123 8.99 22.16 -3.84
C ARG A 123 9.52 20.89 -3.18
N ILE A 124 10.22 21.01 -2.05
CA ILE A 124 10.70 19.87 -1.26
C ILE A 124 9.51 19.01 -0.83
N SER A 125 8.46 19.64 -0.28
CA SER A 125 7.26 18.95 0.18
C SER A 125 6.60 18.14 -0.95
N ARG A 126 6.46 18.73 -2.14
CA ARG A 126 5.94 18.02 -3.32
C ARG A 126 6.82 16.84 -3.75
N GLN A 127 8.14 16.99 -3.70
CA GLN A 127 9.06 15.89 -4.04
C GLN A 127 8.99 14.75 -3.02
N LEU A 128 8.86 15.07 -1.73
CA LEU A 128 8.66 14.07 -0.68
C LEU A 128 7.33 13.32 -0.85
N GLU A 129 6.25 14.00 -1.26
CA GLU A 129 5.00 13.32 -1.61
C GLU A 129 5.15 12.35 -2.78
N ILE A 130 5.84 12.77 -3.86
CA ILE A 130 6.11 11.91 -5.02
C ILE A 130 6.92 10.69 -4.58
N ARG A 131 7.96 10.90 -3.77
CA ARG A 131 8.80 9.84 -3.21
C ARG A 131 7.99 8.86 -2.37
N ALA A 132 7.12 9.35 -1.49
CA ALA A 132 6.23 8.53 -0.67
C ALA A 132 5.24 7.71 -1.53
N LYS A 133 4.71 8.29 -2.61
CA LYS A 133 3.87 7.57 -3.59
C LYS A 133 4.65 6.46 -4.31
N LEU A 134 5.88 6.74 -4.74
CA LEU A 134 6.75 5.74 -5.39
C LEU A 134 7.10 4.58 -4.44
N LEU A 135 7.31 4.87 -3.16
CA LEU A 135 7.58 3.85 -2.13
C LEU A 135 6.32 3.07 -1.70
N GLY A 136 5.14 3.46 -2.18
CA GLY A 136 3.89 2.80 -1.80
C GLY A 136 3.38 3.18 -0.40
N ALA A 137 3.84 4.28 0.19
CA ALA A 137 3.37 4.72 1.52
C ALA A 137 1.86 5.08 1.51
N TYR A 138 1.32 5.42 0.34
CA TYR A 138 -0.11 5.67 0.13
C TYR A 138 -0.86 4.45 -0.40
N ALA A 139 -0.25 3.26 -0.38
CA ALA A 139 -0.97 2.05 -0.78
C ALA A 139 -2.20 1.87 0.12
N PRO A 140 -3.40 1.69 -0.44
CA PRO A 140 -4.60 1.49 0.37
C PRO A 140 -4.44 0.22 1.20
N SER A 141 -4.44 0.35 2.52
CA SER A 141 -4.48 -0.80 3.42
C SER A 141 -5.92 -1.35 3.44
N GLN A 142 -6.10 -2.62 3.09
CA GLN A 142 -7.37 -3.30 3.35
C GLN A 142 -7.48 -3.53 4.86
N THR A 143 -8.32 -2.74 5.53
CA THR A 143 -8.76 -3.04 6.89
C THR A 143 -9.93 -4.01 6.80
N GLU A 144 -9.73 -5.25 7.24
CA GLU A 144 -10.83 -6.19 7.50
C GLU A 144 -11.63 -5.64 8.67
N LEU A 145 -12.69 -4.88 8.36
CA LEU A 145 -13.64 -4.39 9.35
C LEU A 145 -14.66 -5.51 9.60
N THR A 146 -14.49 -6.27 10.67
CA THR A 146 -15.53 -7.18 11.15
C THR A 146 -16.65 -6.32 11.74
N VAL A 147 -17.60 -5.92 10.89
CA VAL A 147 -18.82 -5.26 11.33
C VAL A 147 -19.68 -6.31 12.00
N HIS A 148 -19.60 -6.39 13.33
CA HIS A 148 -20.65 -7.05 14.11
C HIS A 148 -21.88 -6.17 14.00
N GLN A 149 -22.77 -6.49 13.05
CA GLN A 149 -24.12 -5.98 13.07
C GLN A 149 -24.76 -6.52 14.35
N VAL A 150 -24.88 -5.65 15.35
CA VAL A 150 -25.73 -5.92 16.50
C VAL A 150 -27.15 -5.73 15.99
N ASP A 151 -27.82 -6.84 15.69
CA ASP A 151 -29.22 -6.78 15.28
C ASP A 151 -30.05 -6.24 16.44
N SER A 152 -31.17 -5.57 16.14
CA SER A 152 -32.10 -5.07 17.17
C SER A 152 -32.60 -6.18 18.11
N THR A 153 -32.56 -7.44 17.65
CA THR A 153 -32.83 -8.62 18.47
C THR A 153 -31.80 -8.84 19.57
N ASP A 154 -30.52 -8.58 19.30
CA ASP A 154 -29.45 -8.77 20.28
C ASP A 154 -29.53 -7.72 21.40
N LEU A 155 -29.93 -6.49 21.05
CA LEU A 155 -30.26 -5.45 22.03
C LEU A 155 -31.45 -5.84 22.91
N ALA A 156 -32.52 -6.38 22.30
CA ALA A 156 -33.69 -6.84 23.04
C ALA A 156 -33.37 -8.04 23.96
N ILE A 157 -32.50 -8.96 23.53
CA ILE A 157 -32.02 -10.08 24.35
C ILE A 157 -31.17 -9.56 25.52
N ALA A 158 -30.30 -8.58 25.28
CA ALA A 158 -29.49 -7.96 26.34
C ALA A 158 -30.37 -7.29 27.40
N ASP A 159 -31.40 -6.54 26.99
CA ASP A 159 -32.37 -5.92 27.89
C ASP A 159 -33.17 -6.96 28.68
N LEU A 160 -33.60 -8.04 28.03
CA LEU A 160 -34.31 -9.13 28.69
C LEU A 160 -33.45 -9.80 29.77
N ILE A 161 -32.17 -10.07 29.47
CA ILE A 161 -31.22 -10.64 30.43
C ILE A 161 -31.00 -9.67 31.62
N ALA A 162 -30.89 -8.37 31.36
CA ALA A 162 -30.75 -7.36 32.40
C ALA A 162 -31.98 -7.32 33.34
N GLN A 163 -33.19 -7.37 32.77
CA GLN A 163 -34.44 -7.43 33.54
C GLN A 163 -34.55 -8.70 34.39
N GLN A 164 -34.18 -9.86 33.84
CA GLN A 164 -34.19 -11.12 34.60
C GLN A 164 -33.18 -11.11 35.76
N LYS A 165 -31.98 -10.55 35.54
CA LYS A 165 -30.98 -10.40 36.60
C LYS A 165 -31.47 -9.48 37.72
N ALA A 166 -32.12 -8.36 37.37
CA ALA A 166 -32.70 -7.45 38.36
C ALA A 166 -33.82 -8.12 39.19
N ARG A 167 -34.72 -8.85 38.53
CA ARG A 167 -35.80 -9.57 39.21
C ARG A 167 -35.30 -10.67 40.14
N THR A 168 -34.35 -11.49 39.66
CA THR A 168 -33.75 -12.56 40.47
C THR A 168 -32.96 -12.02 41.65
N ALA A 169 -32.32 -10.86 41.53
CA ALA A 169 -31.66 -10.18 42.64
C ALA A 169 -32.67 -9.77 43.73
N LEU A 170 -33.79 -9.14 43.36
CA LEU A 170 -34.86 -8.76 44.29
C LEU A 170 -35.50 -9.96 44.99
N GLU A 171 -35.74 -11.05 44.25
CA GLU A 171 -36.29 -12.28 44.83
C GLU A 171 -35.32 -12.90 45.84
N ARG A 172 -34.00 -12.92 45.54
CA ARG A 172 -32.98 -13.39 46.50
C ARG A 172 -32.93 -12.54 47.76
N GLU A 173 -33.07 -11.21 47.65
CA GLU A 173 -33.14 -10.32 48.81
C GLU A 173 -34.38 -10.58 49.65
N ARG A 174 -35.54 -10.81 49.02
CA ARG A 174 -36.78 -11.20 49.71
C ARG A 174 -36.65 -12.53 50.45
N PHE A 175 -36.03 -13.54 49.84
CA PHE A 175 -35.79 -14.83 50.51
C PHE A 175 -34.85 -14.70 51.70
N LYS A 176 -33.75 -13.95 51.57
CA LYS A 176 -32.84 -13.65 52.70
C LYS A 176 -33.52 -12.88 53.83
N ALA A 177 -34.44 -11.97 53.50
CA ALA A 177 -35.21 -11.23 54.51
C ALA A 177 -36.26 -12.12 55.21
N GLY A 178 -36.85 -13.08 54.49
CA GLY A 178 -37.83 -14.03 55.02
C GLY A 178 -37.25 -15.10 55.95
N GLU A 179 -36.03 -15.58 55.71
CA GLU A 179 -35.37 -16.56 56.57
C GLU A 179 -34.96 -16.00 57.95
N ASN A 180 -34.80 -14.68 58.08
CA ASN A 180 -34.49 -14.03 59.36
C ASN A 180 -35.72 -13.73 60.24
N GLY A 181 -36.93 -14.13 59.81
CA GLY A 181 -38.19 -13.87 60.53
C GLY A 181 -38.78 -15.06 61.29
N SER A 182 -38.06 -16.19 61.42
CA SER A 182 -38.52 -17.39 62.15
C SER A 182 -37.49 -17.85 63.19
N ALA A 183 -37.16 -16.97 64.14
CA ALA A 183 -36.44 -17.29 65.37
C ALA A 183 -37.16 -16.65 66.57
#